data_AF-X0VXD6-F1
#
_entry.id   AF-X0VXD6-F1
#
_cell.length_a   1.000
_cell.length_b   1.000
_cell.length_c   1.000
_cell.angle_alpha   90.00
_cell.angle_beta   90.00
_cell.angle_gamma   90.00
#
_symmetry.space_group_name_H-M   'P 1'
#
loop_
_entity.id
_entity.type
_entity.pdbx_description
1 polymer ?
#
loop_
_entity_poly.entity_id
_entity_poly.type
_entity_poly.pdbx_seq_one_letter_code
_entity_poly.pdbx_strand_id
1 'polypeptide(L)'
;HPGKTNITDADNALNILRYLTGTPCAVIVKHNNPCGVAKGKTLAEAYDRANIADRLAAFGGAIALNREVDTETAELIVKNYAEVVVAPEFAEGVSDILARKKNLRIMRIANMSRLEDYDGERFVDFKSLIDGGIIAQWSFVPKARKKEDLVPAQTVYKDKEYKINRLPTDKEYEDLLFGWMVEAGVTSNSVLYVKDGVTVGIGTGEQDRVGVAEIARDKAYRKLADRICWENHGIPYNTLKDESARAETDREVEEK
;
A
#
# COMPACT_ATOMS: atom_id res chain seq x y z
N HIS A 1 7.43 22.91 7.38
CA HIS A 1 8.18 21.82 8.02
C HIS A 1 7.34 20.54 8.04
N PRO A 2 7.96 19.34 7.91
CA PRO A 2 7.25 18.06 8.06
C PRO A 2 6.88 17.85 9.53
N GLY A 3 5.67 17.33 9.78
CA GLY A 3 5.25 16.90 11.12
C GLY A 3 5.82 15.53 11.47
N LYS A 4 5.63 15.09 12.73
CA LYS A 4 6.01 13.74 13.19
C LYS A 4 5.43 12.66 12.27
N THR A 5 4.12 12.73 12.00
CA THR A 5 3.42 11.75 11.16
C THR A 5 3.97 11.72 9.74
N ASN A 6 4.38 12.86 9.18
CA ASN A 6 4.99 12.88 7.84
C ASN A 6 6.30 12.07 7.79
N ILE A 7 7.10 12.15 8.84
CA ILE A 7 8.37 11.41 8.94
C ILE A 7 8.09 9.92 9.18
N THR A 8 7.17 9.58 10.08
CA THR A 8 6.86 8.16 10.36
C THR A 8 6.09 7.48 9.22
N ASP A 9 5.28 8.23 8.46
CA ASP A 9 4.64 7.72 7.24
C ASP A 9 5.69 7.43 6.15
N ALA A 10 6.64 8.35 5.95
CA ALA A 10 7.76 8.14 5.03
C ALA A 10 8.59 6.93 5.44
N ASP A 11 8.96 6.83 6.71
CA ASP A 11 9.75 5.72 7.26
C ASP A 11 9.05 4.36 7.10
N ASN A 12 7.76 4.27 7.46
CA ASN A 12 7.03 3.01 7.28
C ASN A 12 6.87 2.64 5.80
N ALA A 13 6.75 3.63 4.91
CA ALA A 13 6.75 3.35 3.48
C ALA A 13 8.08 2.73 3.01
N LEU A 14 9.23 3.15 3.56
CA LEU A 14 10.53 2.53 3.29
C LEU A 14 10.62 1.10 3.82
N ASN A 15 10.04 0.83 5.00
CA ASN A 15 9.96 -0.52 5.57
C ASN A 15 9.21 -1.51 4.67
N ILE A 16 8.27 -1.02 3.84
CA ILE A 16 7.60 -1.81 2.80
C ILE A 16 8.44 -1.87 1.52
N LEU A 17 8.89 -0.71 1.01
CA LEU A 17 9.58 -0.61 -0.27
C LEU A 17 10.89 -1.39 -0.34
N ARG A 18 11.56 -1.66 0.79
CA ARG A 18 12.79 -2.48 0.82
C ARG A 18 12.63 -3.89 0.26
N TYR A 19 11.41 -4.42 0.27
CA TYR A 19 11.10 -5.74 -0.30
C TYR A 19 10.58 -5.68 -1.74
N LEU A 20 10.33 -4.48 -2.27
CA LEU A 20 9.64 -4.25 -3.53
C LEU A 20 10.53 -3.46 -4.51
N THR A 21 11.83 -3.74 -4.53
CA THR A 21 12.81 -2.99 -5.33
C THR A 21 12.92 -3.47 -6.78
N GLY A 22 12.50 -4.71 -7.09
CA GLY A 22 12.69 -5.30 -8.43
C GLY A 22 11.94 -4.63 -9.59
N THR A 23 10.90 -3.85 -9.31
CA THR A 23 10.11 -3.10 -10.30
C THR A 23 9.79 -1.71 -9.78
N PRO A 24 9.41 -0.73 -10.63
CA PRO A 24 8.78 0.50 -10.16
C PRO A 24 7.63 0.21 -9.20
N CYS A 25 7.64 0.86 -8.04
CA CYS A 25 6.68 0.63 -6.97
C CYS A 25 6.37 1.94 -6.24
N ALA A 26 5.09 2.09 -5.91
CA ALA A 26 4.58 3.19 -5.11
C ALA A 26 3.88 2.66 -3.86
N VAL A 27 4.12 3.31 -2.72
CA VAL A 27 3.43 3.09 -1.45
C VAL A 27 2.82 4.42 -1.03
N ILE A 28 1.52 4.44 -0.74
CA ILE A 28 0.84 5.61 -0.18
C ILE A 28 0.44 5.29 1.25
N VAL A 29 1.01 6.01 2.21
CA VAL A 29 0.81 5.80 3.65
C VAL A 29 -0.04 6.93 4.23
N LYS A 30 -0.88 6.59 5.20
CA LYS A 30 -1.61 7.55 6.02
C LYS A 30 -1.71 7.03 7.44
N HIS A 31 -1.20 7.80 8.41
CA HIS A 31 -1.21 7.43 9.83
C HIS A 31 -0.51 6.07 10.08
N ASN A 32 0.71 5.94 9.53
CA ASN A 32 1.62 4.81 9.59
C ASN A 32 1.10 3.52 8.95
N ASN A 33 -0.01 3.53 8.21
CA ASN A 33 -0.51 2.36 7.50
C ASN A 33 -0.64 2.64 6.00
N PRO A 34 -0.28 1.69 5.13
CA PRO A 34 -0.51 1.86 3.71
C PRO A 34 -2.02 1.89 3.42
N CYS A 35 -2.42 2.79 2.53
CA CYS A 35 -3.76 2.81 1.95
C CYS A 35 -3.77 2.29 0.51
N GLY A 36 -2.63 2.35 -0.18
CA GLY A 36 -2.45 1.75 -1.49
C GLY A 36 -0.97 1.43 -1.75
N VAL A 37 -0.70 0.23 -2.24
CA VAL A 37 0.62 -0.19 -2.70
C VAL A 37 0.47 -0.86 -4.05
N ALA A 38 1.33 -0.51 -5.01
CA ALA A 38 1.31 -1.13 -6.32
C ALA A 38 2.69 -1.19 -6.96
N LYS A 39 2.92 -2.25 -7.73
CA LYS A 39 3.97 -2.35 -8.74
C LYS A 39 3.44 -1.87 -10.09
N GLY A 40 4.34 -1.41 -10.97
CA GLY A 40 4.02 -1.03 -12.34
C GLY A 40 5.21 -1.22 -13.27
N LYS A 41 4.98 -1.11 -14.58
CA LYS A 41 6.06 -1.10 -15.59
C LYS A 41 6.80 0.24 -15.59
N THR A 42 6.09 1.32 -15.29
CA THR A 42 6.63 2.66 -15.07
C THR A 42 6.28 3.14 -13.66
N LEU A 43 6.97 4.18 -13.19
CA LEU A 43 6.67 4.78 -11.89
C LEU A 43 5.30 5.47 -11.88
N ALA A 44 4.93 6.10 -12.99
CA ALA A 44 3.61 6.68 -13.21
C ALA A 44 2.49 5.63 -13.09
N GLU A 45 2.65 4.46 -13.74
CA GLU A 45 1.70 3.34 -13.63
C GLU A 45 1.62 2.83 -12.19
N ALA A 46 2.76 2.63 -11.53
CA ALA A 46 2.78 2.17 -10.14
C ALA A 46 2.07 3.16 -9.21
N TYR A 47 2.32 4.46 -9.35
CA TYR A 47 1.66 5.50 -8.58
C TYR A 47 0.16 5.53 -8.83
N ASP A 48 -0.28 5.55 -10.09
CA ASP A 48 -1.70 5.63 -10.44
C ASP A 48 -2.49 4.43 -9.88
N ARG A 49 -1.94 3.23 -10.01
CA ARG A 49 -2.51 2.00 -9.46
C ARG A 49 -2.59 2.03 -7.93
N ALA A 50 -1.54 2.49 -7.26
CA ALA A 50 -1.55 2.64 -5.80
C ALA A 50 -2.55 3.72 -5.34
N ASN A 51 -2.69 4.82 -6.10
CA ASN A 51 -3.62 5.89 -5.79
C ASN A 51 -5.08 5.45 -5.97
N ILE A 52 -5.39 4.69 -7.03
CA ILE A 52 -6.74 4.20 -7.30
C ILE A 52 -7.17 3.09 -6.31
N ALA A 53 -6.22 2.33 -5.73
CA ALA A 53 -6.50 1.27 -4.75
C ALA A 53 -7.39 1.73 -3.58
N ASP A 54 -7.11 2.92 -3.03
CA ASP A 54 -8.02 3.59 -2.09
C ASP A 54 -7.88 5.11 -2.23
N ARG A 55 -8.45 5.65 -3.31
CA ARG A 55 -8.36 7.08 -3.68
C ARG A 55 -8.80 8.03 -2.56
N LEU A 56 -9.83 7.66 -1.80
CA LEU A 56 -10.33 8.47 -0.69
C LEU A 56 -9.34 8.51 0.48
N ALA A 57 -8.70 7.39 0.80
CA ALA A 57 -7.69 7.35 1.86
C ALA A 57 -6.37 7.98 1.41
N ALA A 58 -5.98 7.82 0.14
CA ALA A 58 -4.77 8.39 -0.45
C ALA A 58 -4.74 9.93 -0.39
N PHE A 59 -5.92 10.57 -0.34
CA PHE A 59 -6.04 12.00 -0.15
C PHE A 59 -5.37 12.46 1.16
N GLY A 60 -4.33 13.28 1.03
CA GLY A 60 -3.52 13.75 2.16
C GLY A 60 -2.55 12.70 2.72
N GLY A 61 -2.27 11.63 1.98
CA GLY A 61 -1.25 10.65 2.35
C GLY A 61 0.18 11.12 2.07
N ALA A 62 1.14 10.33 2.53
CA ALA A 62 2.53 10.38 2.15
C ALA A 62 2.79 9.39 1.01
N ILE A 63 3.26 9.89 -0.12
CA ILE A 63 3.58 9.09 -1.30
C ILE A 63 5.07 8.75 -1.24
N ALA A 64 5.43 7.47 -1.29
CA ALA A 64 6.81 7.01 -1.41
C ALA A 64 7.01 6.23 -2.71
N LEU A 65 8.06 6.57 -3.44
CA LEU A 65 8.38 6.06 -4.77
C LEU A 65 9.79 5.49 -4.78
N ASN A 66 9.97 4.26 -5.26
CA ASN A 66 11.26 3.57 -5.21
C ASN A 66 12.20 3.87 -6.40
N ARG A 67 11.86 4.86 -7.23
CA ARG A 67 12.63 5.32 -8.39
C ARG A 67 12.63 6.84 -8.46
N GLU A 68 13.53 7.39 -9.29
CA GLU A 68 13.54 8.81 -9.61
C GLU A 68 12.16 9.24 -10.14
N VAL A 69 11.64 10.36 -9.63
CA VAL A 69 10.36 10.91 -10.08
C VAL A 69 10.58 11.65 -11.40
N ASP A 70 9.90 11.17 -12.44
CA ASP A 70 9.83 11.80 -13.75
C ASP A 70 8.65 12.78 -13.89
N THR A 71 8.62 13.52 -15.00
CA THR A 71 7.56 14.49 -15.33
C THR A 71 6.17 13.86 -15.34
N GLU A 72 6.02 12.65 -15.91
CA GLU A 72 4.73 11.97 -16.01
C GLU A 72 4.17 11.65 -14.61
N THR A 73 5.01 11.07 -13.76
CA THR A 73 4.67 10.75 -12.37
C THR A 73 4.34 12.02 -11.59
N ALA A 74 5.12 13.08 -11.76
CA ALA A 74 4.88 14.37 -11.10
C ALA A 74 3.54 14.99 -11.49
N GLU A 75 3.19 14.96 -12.78
CA GLU A 75 1.89 15.45 -13.28
C GLU A 75 0.71 14.65 -12.72
N LEU A 76 0.87 13.34 -12.49
CA LEU A 76 -0.13 12.53 -11.81
C LEU A 76 -0.24 12.88 -10.31
N ILE A 77 0.88 13.11 -9.62
CA ILE A 77 0.89 13.47 -8.20
C ILE A 77 0.11 14.77 -7.97
N VAL A 78 0.34 15.80 -8.80
CA VAL A 78 -0.30 17.11 -8.62
C VAL A 78 -1.79 17.14 -8.98
N LYS A 79 -2.36 16.06 -9.54
CA LYS A 79 -3.81 15.93 -9.68
C LYS A 79 -4.50 15.74 -8.32
N ASN A 80 -3.80 15.15 -7.35
CA ASN A 80 -4.33 14.88 -6.02
C ASN A 80 -3.72 15.83 -4.97
N TYR A 81 -4.31 15.83 -3.77
CA TYR A 81 -3.70 16.42 -2.60
C TYR A 81 -2.92 15.35 -1.85
N ALA A 82 -1.64 15.59 -1.60
CA ALA A 82 -0.77 14.76 -0.77
C ALA A 82 0.00 15.67 0.19
N GLU A 83 0.35 15.16 1.37
CA GLU A 83 1.14 15.93 2.33
C GLU A 83 2.64 15.84 2.04
N VAL A 84 3.09 14.67 1.59
CA VAL A 84 4.51 14.35 1.38
C VAL A 84 4.67 13.56 0.10
N VAL A 85 5.74 13.83 -0.65
CA VAL A 85 6.28 12.95 -1.67
C VAL A 85 7.74 12.63 -1.35
N VAL A 86 8.08 11.34 -1.34
CA VAL A 86 9.40 10.82 -0.99
C VAL A 86 9.92 9.97 -2.14
N ALA A 87 11.16 10.22 -2.56
CA ALA A 87 11.81 9.48 -3.62
C ALA A 87 13.34 9.51 -3.48
N PRO A 88 14.08 8.59 -4.14
CA PRO A 88 15.54 8.65 -4.22
C PRO A 88 16.04 9.94 -4.89
N GLU A 89 15.36 10.39 -5.94
CA GLU A 89 15.72 11.56 -6.72
C GLU A 89 14.50 12.14 -7.45
N PHE A 90 14.59 13.40 -7.90
CA PHE A 90 13.60 14.07 -8.74
C PHE A 90 14.29 14.61 -9.99
N ALA A 91 13.77 14.28 -11.18
CA ALA A 91 14.35 14.73 -12.44
C ALA A 91 14.31 16.26 -12.58
N GLU A 92 15.09 16.79 -13.52
CA GLU A 92 15.12 18.22 -13.82
C GLU A 92 13.72 18.76 -14.14
N GLY A 93 13.35 19.91 -13.55
CA GLY A 93 12.03 20.53 -13.72
C GLY A 93 10.88 19.87 -12.95
N VAL A 94 11.04 18.67 -12.39
CA VAL A 94 9.97 17.99 -11.62
C VAL A 94 9.61 18.76 -10.35
N SER A 95 10.59 19.37 -9.70
CA SER A 95 10.36 20.20 -8.51
C SER A 95 9.41 21.37 -8.81
N ASP A 96 9.47 21.97 -10.01
CA ASP A 96 8.59 23.07 -10.41
C ASP A 96 7.14 22.61 -10.62
N ILE A 97 6.96 21.39 -11.15
CA ILE A 97 5.64 20.75 -11.28
C ILE A 97 5.04 20.53 -9.89
N LEU A 98 5.80 19.87 -9.00
CA LEU A 98 5.35 19.58 -7.64
C LEU A 98 5.07 20.86 -6.83
N ALA A 99 5.82 21.94 -7.07
CA ALA A 99 5.63 23.24 -6.42
C ALA A 99 4.28 23.91 -6.73
N ARG A 100 3.54 23.46 -7.75
CA ARG A 100 2.13 23.84 -7.97
C ARG A 100 1.26 23.53 -6.74
N LYS A 101 1.67 22.57 -5.91
CA LYS A 101 1.08 22.29 -4.59
C LYS A 101 1.91 22.94 -3.48
N LYS A 102 1.56 24.19 -3.13
CA LYS A 102 2.30 25.02 -2.15
C LYS A 102 2.61 24.35 -0.80
N ASN A 103 1.79 23.40 -0.36
CA ASN A 103 1.92 22.73 0.94
C ASN A 103 2.52 21.31 0.85
N LEU A 104 2.88 20.83 -0.34
CA LEU A 104 3.48 19.52 -0.53
C LEU A 104 4.93 19.54 -0.02
N ARG A 105 5.28 18.61 0.87
CA ARG A 105 6.67 18.42 1.31
C ARG A 105 7.34 17.44 0.33
N ILE A 106 8.38 17.92 -0.34
CA ILE A 106 9.19 17.10 -1.25
C ILE A 106 10.42 16.64 -0.47
N MET A 107 10.59 15.32 -0.31
CA MET A 107 11.68 14.72 0.45
C MET A 107 12.52 13.83 -0.47
N ARG A 108 13.75 14.27 -0.72
CA ARG A 108 14.75 13.43 -1.40
C ARG A 108 15.51 12.59 -0.37
N ILE A 109 15.45 11.28 -0.49
CA ILE A 109 16.22 10.34 0.34
C ILE A 109 17.11 9.52 -0.59
N ALA A 110 18.32 10.02 -0.88
CA ALA A 110 19.23 9.41 -1.84
C ALA A 110 19.52 7.92 -1.57
N ASN A 111 19.59 7.53 -0.29
CA ASN A 111 19.80 6.14 0.13
C ASN A 111 18.63 5.19 -0.22
N MET A 112 17.49 5.71 -0.69
CA MET A 112 16.41 4.86 -1.20
C MET A 112 16.85 4.00 -2.40
N SER A 113 17.86 4.44 -3.15
CA SER A 113 18.49 3.66 -4.22
C SER A 113 19.15 2.37 -3.72
N ARG A 114 19.39 2.26 -2.41
CA ARG A 114 20.02 1.13 -1.73
C ARG A 114 19.06 0.38 -0.82
N LEU A 115 17.75 0.54 -1.01
CA LEU A 115 16.76 -0.12 -0.15
C LEU A 115 16.91 -1.65 -0.13
N GLU A 116 17.36 -2.25 -1.23
CA GLU A 116 17.63 -3.70 -1.32
C GLU A 116 18.78 -4.17 -0.43
N ASP A 117 19.75 -3.30 -0.10
CA ASP A 117 20.82 -3.62 0.87
C ASP A 117 20.24 -3.93 2.26
N TYR A 118 19.01 -3.50 2.53
CA TYR A 118 18.30 -3.68 3.79
C TYR A 118 17.21 -4.78 3.72
N ASP A 119 17.11 -5.51 2.61
CA ASP A 119 16.25 -6.70 2.50
C ASP A 119 16.77 -7.80 3.42
N GLY A 120 15.95 -8.19 4.40
CA GLY A 120 16.29 -9.26 5.32
C GLY A 120 17.11 -8.81 6.53
N GLU A 121 17.60 -7.57 6.51
CA GLU A 121 18.40 -7.02 7.59
C GLU A 121 17.53 -6.59 8.77
N ARG A 122 18.02 -6.92 9.98
CA ARG A 122 17.40 -6.53 11.24
C ARG A 122 18.09 -5.29 11.78
N PHE A 123 17.31 -4.44 12.43
CA PHE A 123 17.81 -3.30 13.19
C PHE A 123 17.26 -3.35 14.61
N VAL A 124 17.90 -2.62 15.52
CA VAL A 124 17.39 -2.45 16.87
C VAL A 124 16.23 -1.46 16.80
N ASP A 125 15.04 -1.93 17.14
CA ASP A 125 13.82 -1.12 17.24
C ASP A 125 13.59 -0.70 18.70
N PHE A 126 13.19 0.56 18.88
CA PHE A 126 13.00 1.16 20.19
C PHE A 126 11.56 1.64 20.37
N LYS A 127 10.94 1.25 21.49
CA LYS A 127 9.62 1.75 21.90
C LYS A 127 9.72 2.46 23.24
N SER A 128 9.35 3.74 23.26
CA SER A 128 9.19 4.50 24.50
C SER A 128 7.94 4.07 25.26
N LEU A 129 8.08 3.87 26.57
CA LEU A 129 6.99 3.65 27.52
C LEU A 129 6.51 4.98 28.11
N ILE A 130 5.30 4.99 28.64
CA ILE A 130 4.65 6.17 29.24
C ILE A 130 5.44 6.75 30.42
N ASP A 131 6.17 5.92 31.15
CA ASP A 131 7.00 6.29 32.29
C ASP A 131 8.42 6.74 31.91
N GLY A 132 8.73 6.81 30.61
CA GLY A 132 10.06 7.15 30.10
C GLY A 132 10.99 5.94 29.94
N GLY A 133 10.55 4.73 30.26
CA GLY A 133 11.28 3.50 29.95
C GLY A 133 11.43 3.27 28.44
N ILE A 134 12.37 2.41 28.05
CA ILE A 134 12.62 2.05 26.65
C ILE A 134 12.65 0.53 26.53
N ILE A 135 11.85 0.00 25.61
CA ILE A 135 11.99 -1.38 25.11
C ILE A 135 12.94 -1.34 23.92
N ALA A 136 13.95 -2.22 23.92
CA ALA A 136 14.80 -2.49 22.77
C ALA A 136 14.52 -3.91 22.26
N GLN A 137 14.28 -4.07 20.96
CA GLN A 137 14.01 -5.36 20.33
C GLN A 137 14.65 -5.44 18.95
N TRP A 138 14.71 -6.65 18.39
CA TRP A 138 15.04 -6.80 16.97
C TRP A 138 13.80 -6.53 16.11
N SER A 139 13.96 -5.78 15.03
CA SER A 139 12.89 -5.56 14.07
C SER A 139 12.43 -6.87 13.42
N PHE A 140 11.14 -6.90 13.05
CA PHE A 140 10.58 -8.02 12.31
C PHE A 140 11.14 -8.05 10.89
N VAL A 141 11.39 -9.27 10.40
CA VAL A 141 11.81 -9.56 9.03
C VAL A 141 11.03 -10.79 8.57
N PRO A 142 10.30 -10.73 7.44
CA PRO A 142 9.64 -11.88 6.84
C PRO A 142 10.65 -12.97 6.50
N LYS A 143 10.43 -14.20 6.99
CA LYS A 143 11.28 -15.35 6.64
C LYS A 143 11.00 -15.85 5.23
N ALA A 144 9.72 -16.03 4.90
CA ALA A 144 9.30 -16.45 3.57
C ALA A 144 9.37 -15.26 2.62
N ARG A 145 10.29 -15.30 1.66
CA ARG A 145 10.55 -14.21 0.69
C ARG A 145 10.56 -14.72 -0.75
N LYS A 146 10.58 -16.04 -0.94
CA LYS A 146 10.50 -16.70 -2.24
C LYS A 146 9.34 -17.68 -2.27
N LYS A 147 8.93 -18.08 -3.48
CA LYS A 147 7.82 -19.01 -3.71
C LYS A 147 8.05 -20.33 -2.96
N GLU A 148 9.28 -20.81 -2.94
CA GLU A 148 9.67 -22.07 -2.30
C GLU A 148 9.56 -22.03 -0.77
N ASP A 149 9.53 -20.83 -0.17
CA ASP A 149 9.35 -20.66 1.26
C ASP A 149 7.87 -20.74 1.69
N LEU A 150 6.94 -20.64 0.73
CA LEU A 150 5.51 -20.68 0.99
C LEU A 150 5.02 -22.14 1.09
N VAL A 151 4.24 -22.41 2.12
CA VAL A 151 3.64 -23.72 2.35
C VAL A 151 2.14 -23.70 2.02
N PRO A 152 1.59 -24.77 1.43
CA PRO A 152 0.15 -24.89 1.23
C PRO A 152 -0.62 -24.71 2.54
N ALA A 153 -1.66 -23.87 2.51
CA ALA A 153 -2.48 -23.63 3.70
C ALA A 153 -3.28 -24.88 4.07
N GLN A 154 -3.08 -25.33 5.30
CA GLN A 154 -3.81 -26.45 5.90
C GLN A 154 -3.95 -26.26 7.41
N THR A 155 -5.04 -26.74 8.00
CA THR A 155 -5.27 -26.71 9.44
C THR A 155 -6.21 -27.84 9.86
N VAL A 156 -6.21 -28.19 11.15
CA VAL A 156 -7.16 -29.12 11.75
C VAL A 156 -7.99 -28.37 12.78
N TYR A 157 -9.31 -28.42 12.65
CA TYR A 157 -10.23 -27.82 13.62
C TYR A 157 -11.35 -28.80 13.94
N LYS A 158 -11.53 -29.10 15.23
CA LYS A 158 -12.51 -30.10 15.71
C LYS A 158 -12.42 -31.42 14.96
N ASP A 159 -11.21 -31.97 14.88
CA ASP A 159 -10.88 -33.23 14.19
C ASP A 159 -11.21 -33.25 12.69
N LYS A 160 -11.50 -32.09 12.09
CA LYS A 160 -11.68 -31.93 10.64
C LYS A 160 -10.48 -31.24 10.03
N GLU A 161 -9.91 -31.87 9.02
CA GLU A 161 -8.85 -31.28 8.20
C GLU A 161 -9.43 -30.29 7.18
N TYR A 162 -8.81 -29.12 7.08
CA TYR A 162 -9.08 -28.09 6.10
C TYR A 162 -7.80 -27.86 5.29
N LYS A 163 -7.92 -27.90 3.97
CA LYS A 163 -6.82 -27.63 3.05
C LYS A 163 -7.34 -26.93 1.81
N ILE A 164 -6.43 -26.28 1.08
CA ILE A 164 -6.74 -25.65 -0.21
C ILE A 164 -7.20 -26.69 -1.25
N ASN A 165 -8.14 -26.29 -2.11
CA ASN A 165 -8.69 -27.15 -3.17
C ASN A 165 -7.74 -27.33 -4.35
N ARG A 166 -6.89 -26.33 -4.61
CA ARG A 166 -5.84 -26.34 -5.64
C ARG A 166 -4.64 -25.53 -5.14
N LEU A 167 -3.47 -25.80 -5.70
CA LEU A 167 -2.30 -24.94 -5.49
C LEU A 167 -2.50 -23.58 -6.20
N PRO A 168 -1.90 -22.50 -5.68
CA PRO A 168 -1.81 -21.24 -6.40
C PRO A 168 -1.07 -21.40 -7.74
N THR A 169 -1.49 -20.63 -8.73
CA THR A 169 -0.76 -20.41 -9.98
C THR A 169 0.49 -19.55 -9.73
N ASP A 170 1.42 -19.47 -10.68
CA ASP A 170 2.62 -18.64 -10.53
C ASP A 170 2.29 -17.17 -10.25
N LYS A 171 1.29 -16.64 -10.96
CA LYS A 171 0.80 -15.28 -10.75
C LYS A 171 0.18 -15.08 -9.36
N GLU A 172 -0.57 -16.05 -8.86
CA GLU A 172 -1.11 -15.99 -7.49
C GLU A 172 0.00 -16.11 -6.44
N TYR A 173 1.07 -16.85 -6.70
CA TYR A 173 2.25 -16.86 -5.82
C TYR A 173 2.97 -15.51 -5.81
N GLU A 174 3.11 -14.85 -6.96
CA GLU A 174 3.66 -13.50 -7.04
C GLU A 174 2.82 -12.50 -6.24
N ASP A 175 1.50 -12.59 -6.33
CA ASP A 175 0.56 -11.78 -5.55
C ASP A 175 0.64 -12.10 -4.05
N LEU A 176 0.69 -13.38 -3.67
CA LEU A 176 0.84 -13.79 -2.26
C LEU A 176 2.14 -13.23 -1.66
N LEU A 177 3.26 -13.31 -2.38
CA LEU A 177 4.54 -12.73 -1.95
C LEU A 177 4.47 -11.21 -1.87
N PHE A 178 3.86 -10.56 -2.87
CA PHE A 178 3.66 -9.11 -2.86
C PHE A 178 2.85 -8.68 -1.63
N GLY A 179 1.70 -9.29 -1.38
CA GLY A 179 0.85 -9.00 -0.23
C GLY A 179 1.57 -9.26 1.10
N TRP A 180 2.33 -10.34 1.19
CA TRP A 180 3.11 -10.68 2.38
C TRP A 180 4.23 -9.67 2.68
N MET A 181 4.90 -9.15 1.65
CA MET A 181 5.89 -8.08 1.82
C MET A 181 5.26 -6.75 2.23
N VAL A 182 4.07 -6.43 1.71
CA VAL A 182 3.30 -5.24 2.15
C VAL A 182 2.85 -5.39 3.61
N GLU A 183 2.33 -6.56 3.97
CA GLU A 183 1.84 -6.88 5.33
C GLU A 183 2.90 -6.68 6.41
N ALA A 184 4.19 -6.87 6.08
CA ALA A 184 5.30 -6.62 6.99
C ALA A 184 5.40 -5.16 7.50
N GLY A 185 4.74 -4.22 6.81
CA GLY A 185 4.63 -2.81 7.19
C GLY A 185 3.23 -2.38 7.62
N VAL A 186 2.33 -3.32 7.93
CA VAL A 186 0.95 -3.02 8.35
C VAL A 186 0.78 -3.29 9.84
N THR A 187 0.03 -2.43 10.53
CA THR A 187 -0.24 -2.58 11.96
C THR A 187 -1.21 -3.75 12.22
N SER A 188 -0.90 -4.61 13.18
CA SER A 188 -1.77 -5.73 13.55
C SER A 188 -3.01 -5.32 14.36
N ASN A 189 -4.09 -6.11 14.36
CA ASN A 189 -4.34 -7.21 13.42
C ASN A 189 -4.60 -6.65 12.02
N SER A 190 -4.27 -7.43 10.98
CA SER A 190 -4.33 -6.99 9.59
C SER A 190 -4.72 -8.13 8.65
N VAL A 191 -5.44 -7.76 7.59
CA VAL A 191 -5.80 -8.65 6.46
C VAL A 191 -5.72 -7.82 5.18
N LEU A 192 -5.02 -8.37 4.20
CA LEU A 192 -4.83 -7.75 2.89
C LEU A 192 -5.44 -8.61 1.80
N TYR A 193 -6.09 -7.94 0.86
CA TYR A 193 -6.42 -8.47 -0.44
C TYR A 193 -5.55 -7.78 -1.49
N VAL A 194 -4.97 -8.57 -2.38
CA VAL A 194 -4.10 -8.10 -3.46
C VAL A 194 -4.48 -8.82 -4.74
N LYS A 195 -4.25 -8.15 -5.87
CA LYS A 195 -4.45 -8.72 -7.21
C LYS A 195 -3.52 -8.04 -8.19
N ASP A 196 -2.84 -8.80 -9.03
CA ASP A 196 -1.98 -8.31 -10.10
C ASP A 196 -0.85 -7.37 -9.63
N GLY A 197 -0.36 -7.52 -8.40
CA GLY A 197 0.67 -6.67 -7.80
C GLY A 197 0.18 -5.31 -7.31
N VAL A 198 -1.12 -5.18 -7.02
CA VAL A 198 -1.72 -4.01 -6.33
C VAL A 198 -2.59 -4.46 -5.16
N THR A 199 -2.59 -3.69 -4.07
CA THR A 199 -3.51 -3.87 -2.95
C THR A 199 -4.92 -3.46 -3.36
N VAL A 200 -5.91 -4.30 -3.08
CA VAL A 200 -7.33 -4.01 -3.36
C VAL A 200 -8.14 -3.76 -2.09
N GLY A 201 -7.68 -4.27 -0.95
CA GLY A 201 -8.29 -4.01 0.35
C GLY A 201 -7.27 -4.21 1.47
N ILE A 202 -7.19 -3.24 2.38
CA ILE A 202 -6.30 -3.30 3.56
C ILE A 202 -7.16 -3.02 4.79
N GLY A 203 -7.40 -4.05 5.60
CA GLY A 203 -7.91 -3.95 6.96
C GLY A 203 -6.76 -3.98 7.95
N THR A 204 -6.76 -3.09 8.93
CA THR A 204 -5.68 -2.95 9.93
C THR A 204 -6.21 -2.29 11.20
N GLY A 205 -5.61 -2.61 12.35
CA GLY A 205 -5.80 -1.89 13.60
C GLY A 205 -6.98 -2.34 14.46
N GLU A 206 -7.70 -3.39 14.05
CA GLU A 206 -8.77 -3.96 14.86
C GLU A 206 -8.23 -4.90 15.95
N GLN A 207 -8.97 -4.94 17.05
CA GLN A 207 -8.63 -5.73 18.23
C GLN A 207 -8.87 -7.23 18.01
N ASP A 208 -9.90 -7.59 17.24
CA ASP A 208 -10.20 -8.97 16.89
C ASP A 208 -9.92 -9.27 15.40
N ARG A 209 -9.54 -10.51 15.11
CA ARG A 209 -9.11 -10.93 13.76
C ARG A 209 -10.27 -11.16 12.79
N VAL A 210 -11.49 -11.39 13.30
CA VAL A 210 -12.66 -11.61 12.44
C VAL A 210 -13.12 -10.27 11.88
N GLY A 211 -13.24 -9.25 12.74
CA GLY A 211 -13.59 -7.89 12.37
C GLY A 211 -12.63 -7.30 11.34
N VAL A 212 -11.31 -7.47 11.48
CA VAL A 212 -10.37 -6.96 10.46
C VAL A 212 -10.55 -7.62 9.10
N ALA A 213 -10.89 -8.92 9.06
CA ALA A 213 -11.11 -9.63 7.81
C ALA A 213 -12.38 -9.12 7.10
N GLU A 214 -13.45 -8.90 7.87
CA GLU A 214 -14.69 -8.29 7.37
C GLU A 214 -14.44 -6.87 6.83
N ILE A 215 -13.69 -6.04 7.57
CA ILE A 215 -13.32 -4.70 7.14
C ILE A 215 -12.51 -4.74 5.84
N ALA A 216 -11.51 -5.63 5.74
CA ALA A 216 -10.68 -5.76 4.55
C ALA A 216 -11.52 -6.15 3.32
N ARG A 217 -12.45 -7.11 3.47
CA ARG A 217 -13.37 -7.55 2.43
C ARG A 217 -14.29 -6.41 1.99
N ASP A 218 -14.98 -5.78 2.95
CA ASP A 218 -15.95 -4.73 2.67
C ASP A 218 -15.28 -3.48 2.09
N LYS A 219 -14.02 -3.24 2.47
CA LYS A 219 -13.21 -2.20 1.85
C LYS A 219 -12.92 -2.56 0.39
N ALA A 220 -12.49 -3.79 0.08
CA ALA A 220 -12.23 -4.19 -1.30
C ALA A 220 -13.42 -3.94 -2.24
N TYR A 221 -14.63 -4.37 -1.86
CA TYR A 221 -15.84 -4.12 -2.65
C TYR A 221 -16.18 -2.63 -2.77
N ARG A 222 -16.14 -1.86 -1.66
CA ARG A 222 -16.42 -0.42 -1.70
C ARG A 222 -15.41 0.36 -2.53
N LYS A 223 -14.13 -0.03 -2.53
CA LYS A 223 -13.11 0.63 -3.35
C LYS A 223 -13.21 0.23 -4.82
N LEU A 224 -13.63 -0.99 -5.12
CA LEU A 224 -13.96 -1.38 -6.49
C LEU A 224 -15.13 -0.54 -7.04
N ALA A 225 -16.19 -0.34 -6.24
CA ALA A 225 -17.32 0.52 -6.61
C ALA A 225 -16.88 1.99 -6.84
N ASP A 226 -16.08 2.55 -5.92
CA ASP A 226 -15.54 3.92 -6.09
C ASP A 226 -14.67 4.04 -7.33
N ARG A 227 -13.84 3.04 -7.61
CA ARG A 227 -12.99 2.98 -8.80
C ARG A 227 -13.82 2.97 -10.08
N ILE A 228 -14.76 2.04 -10.22
CA ILE A 228 -15.60 1.92 -11.42
C ILE A 228 -16.37 3.22 -11.65
N CYS A 229 -16.97 3.77 -10.59
CA CYS A 229 -17.67 5.05 -10.68
C CYS A 229 -16.75 6.21 -11.11
N TRP A 230 -15.54 6.26 -10.56
CA TRP A 230 -14.56 7.28 -10.91
C TRP A 230 -14.09 7.16 -12.36
N GLU A 231 -13.83 5.95 -12.84
CA GLU A 231 -13.42 5.68 -14.22
C GLU A 231 -14.54 6.02 -15.23
N ASN A 232 -15.79 5.70 -14.90
CA ASN A 232 -16.94 5.91 -15.79
C ASN A 232 -17.50 7.35 -15.74
N HIS A 233 -17.48 8.00 -14.58
CA HIS A 233 -18.20 9.26 -14.34
C HIS A 233 -17.33 10.39 -13.80
N GLY A 234 -16.08 10.14 -13.42
CA GLY A 234 -15.16 11.16 -12.89
C GLY A 234 -15.54 11.71 -11.50
N ILE A 235 -16.44 11.03 -10.78
CA ILE A 235 -16.90 11.45 -9.45
C ILE A 235 -16.83 10.27 -8.46
N PRO A 236 -16.68 10.55 -7.14
CA PRO A 236 -16.72 9.50 -6.12
C PRO A 236 -18.08 8.78 -6.07
N TYR A 237 -18.08 7.46 -5.83
CA TYR A 237 -19.32 6.66 -5.80
C TYR A 237 -20.31 7.14 -4.72
N ASN A 238 -19.82 7.61 -3.57
CA ASN A 238 -20.67 8.16 -2.51
C ASN A 238 -21.37 9.48 -2.90
N THR A 239 -20.91 10.16 -3.96
CA THR A 239 -21.54 11.38 -4.48
C THR A 239 -22.39 11.14 -5.72
N LEU A 240 -22.36 9.93 -6.28
CA LEU A 240 -23.21 9.53 -7.40
C LEU A 240 -24.67 9.47 -6.93
N LYS A 241 -25.50 10.36 -7.46
CA LYS A 241 -26.93 10.48 -7.13
C LYS A 241 -27.85 9.74 -8.10
N ASP A 242 -27.38 9.44 -9.30
CA ASP A 242 -28.16 8.73 -10.31
C ASP A 242 -28.30 7.24 -9.92
N GLU A 243 -29.53 6.82 -9.62
CA GLU A 243 -29.81 5.47 -9.11
C GLU A 243 -29.52 4.37 -10.14
N SER A 244 -29.72 4.66 -11.43
CA SER A 244 -29.46 3.69 -12.50
C SER A 244 -27.97 3.42 -12.66
N ALA A 245 -27.16 4.48 -12.68
CA ALA A 245 -25.70 4.39 -12.77
C ALA A 245 -25.10 3.72 -11.52
N ARG A 246 -25.69 3.97 -10.33
CA ARG A 246 -25.30 3.23 -9.11
C ARG A 246 -25.58 1.74 -9.24
N ALA A 247 -26.78 1.37 -9.68
CA ALA A 247 -27.17 -0.03 -9.85
C ALA A 247 -26.38 -0.75 -10.96
N GLU A 248 -25.90 -0.02 -11.97
CA GLU A 248 -24.94 -0.53 -12.95
C GLU A 248 -23.56 -0.76 -12.33
N THR A 249 -23.03 0.22 -11.59
CA THR A 249 -21.76 0.08 -10.87
C THR A 249 -21.79 -1.10 -9.89
N ASP A 250 -22.87 -1.26 -9.12
CA ASP A 250 -23.02 -2.34 -8.14
C ASP A 250 -23.05 -3.72 -8.82
N ARG A 251 -23.71 -3.84 -9.98
CA ARG A 251 -23.69 -5.08 -10.78
C ARG A 251 -22.28 -5.40 -11.30
N GLU A 252 -21.55 -4.43 -11.81
CA GLU A 252 -20.17 -4.64 -12.26
C GLU A 252 -19.24 -5.09 -11.11
N VAL A 253 -19.49 -4.62 -9.89
CA VAL A 253 -18.75 -5.05 -8.68
C VAL A 253 -19.06 -6.51 -8.34
N GLU A 254 -20.32 -6.94 -8.45
CA GLU A 254 -20.73 -8.32 -8.18
C GLU A 254 -20.17 -9.33 -9.20
N GLU A 255 -19.92 -8.90 -10.44
CA GLU A 255 -19.38 -9.74 -11.51
C GLU A 255 -17.85 -9.98 -11.41
N LYS A 256 -17.12 -9.21 -10.59
CA LYS A 256 -15.64 -9.18 -10.54
C LYS A 256 -15.04 -9.80 -9.27
#